data_AF-A0A918RWG7-F1
#
_entry.id   AF-A0A918RWG7-F1
#
_cell.length_a   1.000
_cell.length_b   1.000
_cell.length_c   1.000
_cell.angle_alpha   90.00
_cell.angle_beta   90.00
_cell.angle_gamma   90.00
#
_symmetry.space_group_name_H-M   'P 1'
#
loop_
_entity.id
_entity.type
_entity.pdbx_description
1 polymer ?
#
loop_
_entity_poly.entity_id
_entity_poly.type
_entity_poly.pdbx_seq_one_letter_code
_entity_poly.pdbx_strand_id
1 'polypeptide(L)'
;MAKNEGRLVTQTELSQILGYSAVTIRAWERQGCPVEKKGSRGKSSLYNTAEVIRWREEQAVLSASGDTAAMDMEEARRRKTAAEAAIAELDLSVRRGAYVLIEEVGAIVADEYATIRANFTSLPGDIAADLENLTAVEIQEALAAKVSEILDGLSADDSFAIDGEAEAGAPGGTASATETEPD
;
A
#
# COMPACT_ATOMS: atom_id res chain seq x y z
N MET A 1 -33.01 41.38 3.96
CA MET A 1 -32.30 40.41 4.82
C MET A 1 -32.63 40.78 6.25
N ALA A 2 -33.32 39.90 6.99
CA ALA A 2 -33.69 40.20 8.37
C ALA A 2 -32.40 40.35 9.18
N LYS A 3 -32.19 41.55 9.73
CA LYS A 3 -31.07 41.86 10.60
C LYS A 3 -31.33 41.11 11.90
N ASN A 4 -30.67 39.97 12.11
CA ASN A 4 -30.90 39.11 13.28
C ASN A 4 -30.82 39.96 14.56
N GLU A 5 -31.89 39.95 15.34
CA GLU A 5 -32.15 40.85 16.47
C GLU A 5 -31.31 40.47 17.70
N GLY A 6 -29.98 40.62 17.60
CA GLY A 6 -29.13 40.64 18.77
C GLY A 6 -29.14 42.02 19.42
N ARG A 7 -28.88 42.05 20.74
CA ARG A 7 -28.67 43.31 21.46
C ARG A 7 -27.30 43.88 21.10
N LEU A 8 -27.27 45.16 20.71
CA LEU A 8 -26.03 45.92 20.61
C LEU A 8 -25.52 46.22 22.02
N VAL A 9 -24.33 45.72 22.32
CA VAL A 9 -23.71 45.80 23.64
C VAL A 9 -22.29 46.31 23.52
N THR A 10 -21.82 46.97 24.57
CA THR A 10 -20.42 47.34 24.72
C THR A 10 -19.55 46.11 25.02
N GLN A 11 -18.24 46.23 24.83
CA GLN A 11 -17.28 45.17 25.19
C GLN A 11 -17.45 44.65 26.62
N THR A 12 -17.69 45.55 27.58
CA THR A 12 -17.86 45.19 29.00
C THR A 12 -19.16 44.42 29.22
N GLU A 13 -20.26 44.86 28.61
CA GLU A 13 -21.54 44.17 28.70
C GLU A 13 -21.49 42.81 28.00
N LEU A 14 -20.85 42.70 26.84
CA LEU A 14 -20.64 41.43 26.15
C LEU A 14 -19.84 40.44 27.01
N SER A 15 -18.82 40.94 27.70
CA SER A 15 -18.00 40.13 28.60
C SER A 15 -18.82 39.57 29.77
N GLN A 16 -19.74 40.36 30.33
CA GLN A 16 -20.64 39.94 31.40
C GLN A 16 -21.71 38.96 30.91
N ILE A 17 -22.28 39.20 29.73
CA ILE A 17 -23.31 38.34 29.13
C ILE A 17 -22.76 36.96 28.80
N LEU A 18 -21.55 36.89 28.24
CA LEU A 18 -20.93 35.62 27.83
C LEU A 18 -20.08 34.97 28.93
N GLY A 19 -19.86 35.65 30.06
CA GLY A 19 -19.06 35.14 31.18
C GLY A 19 -17.55 35.09 30.91
N TYR A 20 -17.04 35.91 29.99
CA TYR A 20 -15.61 35.98 29.65
C TYR A 20 -14.97 37.29 30.11
N SER A 21 -13.64 37.33 30.14
CA SER A 21 -12.92 38.58 30.43
C SER A 21 -12.98 39.55 29.24
N ALA A 22 -12.92 40.86 29.51
CA ALA A 22 -12.84 41.87 28.45
C ALA A 22 -11.58 41.70 27.56
N VAL A 23 -10.51 41.10 28.09
CA VAL A 23 -9.28 40.77 27.33
C VAL A 23 -9.55 39.64 26.33
N THR A 24 -10.35 38.64 26.70
CA THR A 24 -10.77 37.55 25.81
C THR A 24 -11.60 38.08 24.65
N ILE A 25 -12.53 39.00 24.91
CA ILE A 25 -13.33 39.64 23.85
C ILE A 25 -12.42 40.41 22.87
N ARG A 26 -11.38 41.12 23.37
CA ARG A 26 -10.38 41.78 22.51
C ARG A 26 -9.53 40.80 21.71
N ALA A 27 -9.26 39.62 22.25
CA ALA A 27 -8.57 38.56 21.52
C ALA A 27 -9.44 38.06 20.35
N TRP A 28 -10.74 37.87 20.57
CA TRP A 28 -11.68 37.49 19.51
C TRP A 28 -11.79 38.54 18.41
N GLU A 29 -11.78 39.84 18.75
CA GLU A 29 -11.74 40.91 17.73
C GLU A 29 -10.51 40.80 16.82
N ARG A 30 -9.35 40.44 17.36
CA ARG A 30 -8.13 40.18 16.55
C ARG A 30 -8.22 38.92 15.71
N GLN A 31 -9.05 37.96 16.12
CA GLN A 31 -9.32 36.71 15.41
C GLN A 31 -10.45 36.83 14.37
N GLY A 32 -11.00 38.04 14.17
CA GLY A 32 -12.01 38.31 13.14
C GLY A 32 -13.46 38.25 13.64
N CYS A 33 -13.69 38.36 14.95
CA CYS A 33 -15.04 38.47 15.52
C CYS A 33 -15.79 39.70 14.98
N PRO A 34 -17.07 39.57 14.58
CA PRO A 34 -17.86 40.68 14.03
C PRO A 34 -17.99 41.88 14.98
N VAL A 35 -17.71 43.08 14.46
CA VAL A 35 -17.85 44.35 15.18
C VAL A 35 -18.72 45.30 14.37
N GLU A 36 -19.89 45.66 14.92
CA GLU A 36 -20.87 46.51 14.23
C GLU A 36 -20.41 47.98 14.20
N LYS A 37 -19.81 48.46 15.30
CA LYS A 37 -19.24 49.82 15.36
C LYS A 37 -17.94 49.81 16.13
N LYS A 38 -16.83 50.06 15.42
CA LYS A 38 -15.50 50.18 16.03
C LYS A 38 -15.43 51.45 16.88
N GLY A 39 -14.98 51.30 18.13
CA GLY A 39 -14.72 52.41 19.02
C GLY A 39 -13.59 53.31 18.50
N SER A 40 -13.63 54.60 18.84
CA SER A 40 -12.54 55.56 18.64
C SER A 40 -12.02 56.02 20.01
N ARG A 41 -10.98 56.87 20.07
CA ARG A 41 -10.38 57.36 21.33
C ARG A 41 -11.47 57.83 22.31
N GLY A 42 -11.66 57.07 23.38
CA GLY A 42 -12.65 57.35 24.44
C GLY A 42 -14.06 56.77 24.25
N LYS A 43 -14.35 56.01 23.17
CA LYS A 43 -15.64 55.36 22.93
C LYS A 43 -15.47 53.84 22.80
N SER A 44 -16.30 53.07 23.51
CA SER A 44 -16.31 51.60 23.44
C SER A 44 -16.84 51.11 22.10
N SER A 45 -16.28 50.00 21.60
CA SER A 45 -16.81 49.27 20.45
C SER A 45 -18.16 48.64 20.78
N LEU A 46 -19.06 48.63 19.80
CA LEU A 46 -20.37 47.98 19.89
C LEU A 46 -20.35 46.66 19.12
N TYR A 47 -20.89 45.63 19.76
CA TYR A 47 -20.96 44.27 19.24
C TYR A 47 -22.42 43.83 19.21
N ASN A 48 -22.79 43.13 18.15
CA ASN A 48 -24.07 42.45 18.07
C ASN A 48 -23.93 41.06 18.69
N THR A 49 -24.63 40.83 19.81
CA THR A 49 -24.57 39.55 20.55
C THR A 49 -24.86 38.32 19.68
N ALA A 50 -25.83 38.40 18.75
CA ALA A 50 -26.20 37.27 17.90
C ALA A 50 -25.11 36.91 16.90
N GLU A 51 -24.46 37.92 16.31
CA GLU A 51 -23.37 37.71 15.35
C GLU A 51 -22.11 37.15 16.03
N VAL A 52 -21.80 37.62 17.25
CA VAL A 52 -20.67 37.12 18.02
C VAL A 52 -20.87 35.66 18.43
N ILE A 53 -22.07 35.28 18.86
CA ILE A 53 -22.39 33.88 19.24
C ILE A 53 -22.26 32.98 18.02
N ARG A 54 -22.84 33.36 16.89
CA ARG A 54 -22.75 32.58 15.65
C ARG A 54 -21.30 32.41 15.18
N TRP A 55 -20.52 33.48 15.19
CA TRP A 55 -19.09 33.40 14.85
C TRP A 55 -18.36 32.41 15.76
N ARG A 56 -18.68 32.39 17.07
CA ARG A 56 -18.09 31.43 18.01
C ARG A 56 -18.50 29.98 17.74
N GLU A 57 -19.76 29.74 17.39
CA GLU A 57 -20.24 28.42 17.02
C GLU A 57 -19.52 27.91 15.76
N GLU A 58 -19.35 28.76 14.76
CA GLU A 58 -18.60 28.45 13.53
C GLU A 58 -17.13 28.12 13.84
N GLN A 59 -16.47 28.90 14.71
CA GLN A 59 -15.09 28.61 15.15
C GLN A 59 -14.98 27.29 15.95
N ALA A 60 -15.98 26.97 16.79
CA ALA A 60 -15.99 25.73 17.55
C ALA A 60 -16.16 24.50 16.64
N VAL A 61 -17.03 24.60 15.63
CA VAL A 61 -17.21 23.54 14.62
C VAL A 61 -15.96 23.34 13.78
N LEU A 62 -15.32 24.43 13.34
CA LEU A 62 -14.05 24.37 12.59
C LEU A 62 -12.94 23.69 13.40
N SER A 63 -12.79 24.04 14.67
CA SER A 63 -11.80 23.43 15.56
C SER A 63 -12.06 21.94 15.80
N ALA A 64 -13.33 21.55 15.99
CA ALA A 64 -13.68 20.15 16.21
C ALA A 64 -13.54 19.30 14.95
N SER A 65 -13.94 19.83 13.79
CA SER A 65 -13.90 19.11 12.52
C SER A 65 -12.48 19.00 11.94
N GLY A 66 -11.60 19.96 12.21
CA GLY A 66 -10.22 19.97 11.72
C GLY A 66 -9.40 18.81 12.28
N ASP A 67 -9.53 18.54 13.59
CA ASP A 67 -8.81 17.46 14.24
C ASP A 67 -9.31 16.08 13.78
N THR A 68 -10.62 15.87 13.65
CA THR A 68 -11.17 14.60 13.18
C THR A 68 -10.78 14.32 11.73
N ALA A 69 -10.92 15.29 10.83
CA ALA A 69 -10.55 15.11 9.42
C ALA A 69 -9.05 14.88 9.24
N ALA A 70 -8.19 15.55 10.02
CA ALA A 70 -6.75 15.33 9.99
C ALA A 70 -6.39 13.92 10.50
N MET A 71 -7.02 13.46 11.59
CA MET A 71 -6.84 12.12 12.12
C MET A 71 -7.26 11.03 11.12
N ASP A 72 -8.41 11.19 10.46
CA ASP A 72 -8.92 10.26 9.45
C ASP A 72 -7.98 10.16 8.24
N MET A 73 -7.44 11.29 7.79
CA MET A 73 -6.47 11.34 6.68
C MET A 73 -5.14 10.65 7.03
N GLU A 74 -4.64 10.84 8.25
CA GLU A 74 -3.43 10.17 8.74
C GLU A 74 -3.64 8.65 8.89
N GLU A 75 -4.82 8.21 9.33
CA GLU A 75 -5.15 6.80 9.39
C GLU A 75 -5.23 6.17 7.99
N ALA A 76 -5.91 6.82 7.05
CA ALA A 76 -6.00 6.36 5.66
C ALA A 76 -4.61 6.25 5.02
N ARG A 77 -3.73 7.24 5.26
CA ARG A 77 -2.35 7.22 4.77
C ARG A 77 -1.55 6.06 5.36
N ARG A 78 -1.66 5.81 6.67
CA ARG A 78 -1.00 4.66 7.33
C ARG A 78 -1.44 3.33 6.73
N ARG A 79 -2.74 3.12 6.50
CA ARG A 79 -3.26 1.89 5.88
C ARG A 79 -2.74 1.70 4.46
N LYS A 80 -2.70 2.78 3.68
CA LYS A 80 -2.16 2.75 2.32
C LYS A 80 -0.68 2.35 2.32
N THR A 81 0.14 3.00 3.15
CA THR A 81 1.57 2.69 3.25
C THR A 81 1.82 1.25 3.72
N ALA A 82 1.01 0.74 4.65
CA ALA A 82 1.11 -0.67 5.08
C ALA A 82 0.78 -1.64 3.94
N ALA A 83 -0.26 -1.37 3.14
CA ALA A 83 -0.62 -2.19 1.99
C ALA A 83 0.45 -2.12 0.88
N GLU A 84 0.99 -0.93 0.59
CA GLU A 84 2.09 -0.74 -0.36
C GLU A 84 3.35 -1.51 0.09
N ALA A 85 3.67 -1.49 1.39
CA ALA A 85 4.79 -2.26 1.94
C ALA A 85 4.59 -3.77 1.79
N ALA A 86 3.38 -4.28 2.08
CA ALA A 86 3.07 -5.70 1.93
C ALA A 86 3.18 -6.17 0.46
N ILE A 87 2.74 -5.34 -0.49
CA ILE A 87 2.89 -5.62 -1.93
C ILE A 87 4.38 -5.64 -2.31
N ALA A 88 5.16 -4.68 -1.82
CA ALA A 88 6.60 -4.64 -2.10
C ALA A 88 7.35 -5.84 -1.52
N GLU A 89 6.94 -6.34 -0.35
CA GLU A 89 7.51 -7.54 0.27
C GLU A 89 7.18 -8.81 -0.53
N LEU A 90 5.95 -8.91 -1.06
CA LEU A 90 5.57 -9.99 -1.97
C LEU A 90 6.39 -9.95 -3.27
N ASP A 91 6.51 -8.78 -3.91
CA ASP A 91 7.30 -8.61 -5.14
C ASP A 91 8.78 -8.96 -4.91
N LEU A 92 9.35 -8.50 -3.80
CA LEU A 92 10.72 -8.84 -3.41
C LEU A 92 10.88 -10.35 -3.16
N SER A 93 9.87 -11.01 -2.59
CA SER A 93 9.90 -12.45 -2.36
C SER A 93 9.76 -13.27 -3.65
N VAL A 94 8.99 -12.78 -4.62
CA VAL A 94 8.93 -13.34 -5.99
C VAL A 94 10.29 -13.21 -6.67
N ARG A 95 10.90 -12.02 -6.64
CA ARG A 95 12.24 -11.79 -7.22
C ARG A 95 13.34 -12.62 -6.57
N ARG A 96 13.19 -12.98 -5.29
CA ARG A 96 14.10 -13.89 -4.57
C ARG A 96 13.87 -15.37 -4.90
N GLY A 97 12.95 -15.69 -5.81
CA GLY A 97 12.63 -17.05 -6.20
C GLY A 97 11.87 -17.85 -5.14
N ALA A 98 11.32 -17.20 -4.10
CA ALA A 98 10.56 -17.86 -3.05
C ALA A 98 9.09 -18.07 -3.43
N TYR A 99 8.57 -17.28 -4.37
CA TYR A 99 7.20 -17.38 -4.87
C TYR A 99 7.19 -17.23 -6.40
N VAL A 100 6.31 -17.96 -7.06
CA VAL A 100 6.04 -17.85 -8.51
C VAL A 100 4.56 -17.57 -8.70
N LEU A 101 4.20 -16.78 -9.70
CA LEU A 101 2.79 -16.52 -10.01
C LEU A 101 2.13 -17.80 -10.53
N ILE A 102 0.95 -18.13 -10.02
CA ILE A 102 0.22 -19.33 -10.43
C ILE A 102 -0.12 -19.32 -11.93
N GLU A 103 -0.26 -18.14 -12.52
CA GLU A 103 -0.51 -17.96 -13.95
C GLU A 103 0.71 -18.38 -14.80
N GLU A 104 1.93 -18.09 -14.33
CA GLU A 104 3.17 -18.48 -15.01
C GLU A 104 3.37 -20.00 -14.94
N VAL A 105 3.16 -20.59 -13.76
CA VAL A 105 3.17 -22.06 -13.59
C VAL A 105 2.12 -22.70 -14.48
N GLY A 106 0.92 -22.14 -14.53
CA GLY A 106 -0.17 -22.64 -15.37
C GLY A 106 0.16 -22.61 -16.86
N ALA A 107 0.87 -21.58 -17.33
CA ALA A 107 1.31 -21.48 -18.73
C ALA A 107 2.35 -22.55 -19.08
N ILE A 108 3.36 -22.75 -18.22
CA ILE A 108 4.40 -23.78 -18.42
C ILE A 108 3.77 -25.16 -18.48
N VAL A 109 2.96 -25.51 -17.47
CA VAL A 109 2.28 -26.81 -17.40
C VAL A 109 1.33 -27.02 -18.58
N ALA A 110 0.65 -25.97 -19.05
CA ALA A 110 -0.22 -26.07 -20.22
C ALA A 110 0.55 -26.37 -21.52
N ASP A 111 1.73 -25.78 -21.67
CA ASP A 111 2.62 -26.03 -22.82
C ASP A 111 3.17 -27.45 -22.80
N GLU A 112 3.63 -27.93 -21.64
CA GLU A 112 4.05 -29.32 -21.43
C GLU A 112 2.92 -30.29 -21.83
N TYR A 113 1.71 -30.10 -21.30
CA TYR A 113 0.56 -30.94 -21.66
C TYR A 113 0.19 -30.87 -23.15
N ALA A 114 0.36 -29.71 -23.79
CA ALA A 114 0.12 -29.57 -25.22
C ALA A 114 1.12 -30.39 -26.03
N THR A 115 2.39 -30.38 -25.65
CA THR A 115 3.47 -31.17 -26.26
C THR A 115 3.22 -32.68 -26.08
N ILE A 116 2.87 -33.13 -24.88
CA ILE A 116 2.49 -34.53 -24.62
C ILE A 116 1.35 -34.94 -25.55
N ARG A 117 0.27 -34.16 -25.56
CA ARG A 117 -0.91 -34.47 -26.35
C ARG A 117 -0.56 -34.57 -27.84
N ALA A 118 0.26 -33.67 -28.35
CA ALA A 118 0.70 -33.70 -29.75
C ALA A 118 1.46 -34.99 -30.07
N ASN A 119 2.47 -35.35 -29.27
CA ASN A 119 3.30 -36.55 -29.47
C ASN A 119 2.48 -37.85 -29.37
N PHE A 120 1.58 -37.96 -28.39
CA PHE A 120 0.71 -39.15 -28.29
C PHE A 120 -0.30 -39.24 -29.44
N THR A 121 -0.73 -38.09 -30.00
CA THR A 121 -1.64 -38.08 -31.15
C THR A 121 -0.92 -38.49 -32.44
N SER A 122 0.37 -38.15 -32.60
CA SER A 122 1.16 -38.56 -33.77
C SER A 122 1.70 -39.98 -33.67
N LEU A 123 1.92 -40.50 -32.45
CA LEU A 123 2.55 -41.80 -32.19
C LEU A 123 2.02 -42.95 -33.07
N PRO A 124 0.71 -43.17 -33.23
CA PRO A 124 0.22 -44.28 -34.06
C PRO A 124 0.65 -44.16 -35.53
N GLY A 125 0.71 -42.95 -36.07
CA GLY A 125 1.18 -42.70 -37.43
C GLY A 125 2.70 -42.83 -37.56
N ASP A 126 3.43 -42.41 -36.53
CA ASP A 126 4.89 -42.38 -36.54
C ASP A 126 5.51 -43.79 -36.47
N ILE A 127 4.91 -44.71 -35.70
CA ILE A 127 5.47 -46.06 -35.49
C ILE A 127 4.82 -47.13 -36.36
N ALA A 128 3.72 -46.84 -37.07
CA ALA A 128 2.92 -47.87 -37.77
C ALA A 128 3.75 -48.77 -38.71
N ALA A 129 4.66 -48.19 -39.48
CA ALA A 129 5.51 -48.93 -40.43
C ALA A 129 6.53 -49.82 -39.70
N ASP A 130 7.03 -49.39 -38.55
CA ASP A 130 8.03 -50.12 -37.76
C ASP A 130 7.41 -51.32 -37.03
N LEU A 131 6.10 -51.31 -36.82
CA LEU A 131 5.37 -52.41 -36.20
C LEU A 131 5.04 -53.56 -37.17
N GLU A 132 5.26 -53.38 -38.48
CA GLU A 132 4.94 -54.40 -39.48
C GLU A 132 5.78 -55.67 -39.26
N ASN A 133 5.12 -56.83 -39.27
CA ASN A 133 5.72 -58.16 -39.11
C ASN A 133 6.40 -58.43 -37.74
N LEU A 134 6.19 -57.59 -36.74
CA LEU A 134 6.63 -57.84 -35.36
C LEU A 134 5.67 -58.77 -34.61
N THR A 135 6.21 -59.51 -33.65
CA THR A 135 5.42 -60.29 -32.68
C THR A 135 4.78 -59.37 -31.65
N ALA A 136 3.77 -59.86 -30.92
CA ALA A 136 3.12 -59.08 -29.87
C ALA A 136 4.08 -58.59 -28.77
N VAL A 137 5.13 -59.36 -28.47
CA VAL A 137 6.16 -58.98 -27.48
C VAL A 137 7.01 -57.82 -28.02
N GLU A 138 7.48 -57.93 -29.26
CA GLU A 138 8.28 -56.88 -29.90
C GLU A 138 7.48 -55.58 -30.10
N ILE A 139 6.19 -55.68 -30.44
CA ILE A 139 5.29 -54.52 -30.53
C ILE A 139 5.15 -53.83 -29.17
N GLN A 140 4.98 -54.61 -28.10
CA GLN A 140 4.88 -54.06 -26.76
C GLN A 140 6.18 -53.34 -26.33
N GLU A 141 7.33 -53.92 -26.65
CA GLU A 141 8.64 -53.31 -26.39
C GLU A 141 8.83 -52.01 -27.19
N ALA A 142 8.49 -52.01 -28.48
CA ALA A 142 8.59 -50.83 -29.35
C ALA A 142 7.68 -49.69 -28.87
N LEU A 143 6.42 -49.99 -28.50
CA LEU A 143 5.50 -49.00 -27.95
C LEU A 143 5.98 -48.46 -26.60
N ALA A 144 6.48 -49.33 -25.71
CA ALA A 144 7.01 -48.90 -24.42
C ALA A 144 8.23 -47.99 -24.57
N ALA A 145 9.15 -48.33 -25.49
CA ALA A 145 10.29 -47.50 -25.82
C ALA A 145 9.86 -46.13 -26.35
N LYS A 146 8.88 -46.08 -27.27
CA LYS A 146 8.41 -44.82 -27.83
C LYS A 146 7.69 -43.93 -26.81
N VAL A 147 6.91 -44.54 -25.92
CA VAL A 147 6.28 -43.82 -24.81
C VAL A 147 7.34 -43.27 -23.85
N SER A 148 8.38 -44.03 -23.53
CA SER A 148 9.49 -43.55 -22.71
C SER A 148 10.20 -42.36 -23.35
N GLU A 149 10.51 -42.42 -24.65
CA GLU A 149 11.14 -41.31 -25.39
C GLU A 149 10.31 -40.02 -25.30
N ILE A 150 8.98 -40.12 -25.47
CA ILE A 150 8.07 -38.96 -25.37
C ILE A 150 8.07 -38.38 -23.95
N LEU A 151 8.11 -39.23 -22.92
CA LEU A 151 8.11 -38.79 -21.53
C LEU A 151 9.48 -38.22 -21.11
N ASP A 152 10.58 -38.77 -21.60
CA ASP A 152 11.94 -38.28 -21.34
C ASP A 152 12.13 -36.85 -21.89
N GLY A 153 11.47 -36.53 -23.01
CA GLY A 153 11.44 -35.18 -23.56
C GLY A 153 10.86 -34.12 -22.62
N LEU A 154 9.98 -34.50 -21.68
CA LEU A 154 9.42 -33.59 -20.67
C LEU A 154 10.38 -33.37 -19.50
N SER A 155 11.12 -34.41 -19.11
CA SER A 155 12.05 -34.32 -17.97
C SER A 155 13.35 -33.62 -18.34
N ALA A 156 13.68 -33.49 -19.64
CA ALA A 156 14.81 -32.68 -20.08
C ALA A 156 14.63 -31.16 -19.79
N ASP A 157 13.38 -30.70 -19.66
CA ASP A 157 13.06 -29.31 -19.30
C ASP A 157 13.11 -29.05 -17.79
N ASP A 158 13.38 -30.07 -16.94
CA ASP A 158 13.60 -29.91 -15.48
C ASP A 158 14.88 -29.12 -15.13
N SER A 159 15.62 -28.62 -16.13
CA SER A 159 16.70 -27.65 -15.92
C SER A 159 16.16 -26.25 -15.58
N PHE A 160 15.27 -26.17 -14.60
CA PHE A 160 15.08 -24.96 -13.81
C PHE A 160 16.38 -24.74 -13.01
N ALA A 161 17.42 -24.29 -13.69
CA ALA A 161 18.54 -23.64 -13.06
C ALA A 161 17.96 -22.44 -12.31
N ILE A 162 17.76 -22.63 -11.00
CA ILE A 162 17.58 -21.52 -10.10
C ILE A 162 18.91 -20.77 -10.17
N ASP A 163 18.99 -19.78 -11.07
CA ASP A 163 20.03 -18.74 -11.08
C ASP A 163 19.81 -17.84 -9.85
N GLY A 164 19.78 -18.47 -8.68
CA GLY A 164 20.03 -17.85 -7.41
C GLY A 164 21.52 -17.68 -7.32
N GLU A 165 22.04 -16.61 -7.92
CA GLU A 165 23.22 -15.95 -7.39
C GLU A 165 22.88 -15.55 -5.95
N ALA A 166 23.04 -16.52 -5.04
CA ALA A 166 23.32 -16.26 -3.65
C ALA A 166 24.61 -15.44 -3.66
N GLU A 167 24.44 -14.12 -3.68
CA GLU A 167 25.46 -13.16 -3.26
C GLU A 167 25.95 -13.65 -1.90
N ALA A 168 27.04 -14.41 -1.98
CA ALA A 168 27.83 -14.84 -0.86
C ALA A 168 28.29 -13.56 -0.19
N GLY A 169 27.63 -13.19 0.92
CA GLY A 169 28.17 -12.22 1.85
C GLY A 169 29.55 -12.69 2.30
N ALA A 170 30.57 -12.22 1.59
CA ALA A 170 31.95 -12.57 1.86
C ALA A 170 32.34 -12.09 3.27
N PRO A 171 33.21 -12.84 3.98
CA PRO A 171 33.65 -12.50 5.32
C PRO A 171 34.64 -11.33 5.26
N GLY A 172 34.22 -10.16 5.77
CA GLY A 172 35.11 -9.01 5.96
C GLY A 172 35.97 -9.20 7.20
N GLY A 173 37.16 -9.79 7.03
CA GLY A 173 38.19 -9.92 8.06
C GLY A 173 38.99 -8.62 8.30
N THR A 174 39.18 -8.33 9.58
CA THR A 174 40.42 -7.87 10.27
C THR A 174 41.22 -6.65 9.78
N ALA A 175 41.39 -5.67 10.69
CA ALA A 175 42.68 -5.03 11.05
C ALA A 175 42.45 -4.18 12.33
N SER A 176 42.87 -4.62 13.52
CA SER A 176 44.20 -4.44 14.13
C SER A 176 44.57 -2.98 14.44
N ALA A 177 44.59 -2.64 15.74
CA ALA A 177 45.41 -1.56 16.28
C ALA A 177 45.98 -2.03 17.64
N THR A 178 47.28 -2.32 17.59
CA THR A 178 48.29 -2.40 18.64
C THR A 178 48.14 -1.40 19.78
N GLU A 179 48.32 -1.86 21.02
CA GLU A 179 49.16 -1.12 21.98
C GLU A 179 49.85 -2.12 22.93
N THR A 180 51.15 -2.24 22.69
CA THR A 180 52.18 -2.83 23.57
C THR A 180 52.58 -1.74 24.56
N GLU A 181 52.75 -2.05 25.85
CA GLU A 181 53.87 -1.54 26.67
C GLU A 181 53.97 -2.33 28.01
N PRO A 182 55.15 -2.34 28.66
CA PRO A 182 55.67 -3.51 29.38
C PRO A 182 56.02 -3.24 30.86
N ASP A 183 56.61 -4.28 31.46
CA ASP A 183 57.14 -4.51 32.82
C ASP A 183 56.13 -4.91 33.92
#